data_AF-A0A0V1MSU1-F1
#
_entry.id   AF-A0A0V1MSU1-F1
#
_cell.length_a   1.000
_cell.length_b   1.000
_cell.length_c   1.000
_cell.angle_alpha   90.00
_cell.angle_beta   90.00
_cell.angle_gamma   90.00
#
_symmetry.space_group_name_H-M   'P 1'
#
loop_
_entity.id
_entity.type
_entity.pdbx_description
1 polymer ?
#
loop_
_entity_poly.entity_id
_entity_poly.type
_entity_poly.pdbx_seq_one_letter_code
_entity_poly.pdbx_strand_id
1 'polypeptide(L)'
;MTSLSFLPNDLSYAINISPADFACECIDGIPVVKEETLNFGLDESAVSAAQINWPPALGSFLVNDELKDLLIRFFMEYYSCFDSTETSHREKLLHAYTKTSLFSLTADVSYSTRDSLKQRTALRNLYRDSHNIVRISVWKSFRDRLVKRGHMNIVGHLSSVFPRTQHDPSSFLLDIFFVSGDLIGCCMNGSLKMISTGEPDVYLLFTRSFVLRRVTAQGLCIENDMMNVRNVSEEELQSYTTTVQNALNAQPQIPATVNQQMGQISTPSTSTPVNLVSQPAQSPVAMGELLSRETNLRLEWAMKCLEDNGWQYDNAKNAFLRLLEQGNVIEYVFKKPQTSPFVRILCLNLIRYSFS
;
A
#
# COMPACT_ATOMS: atom_id res chain seq x y z
N MET A 1 10.01 47.48 -10.96
CA MET A 1 10.21 48.71 -11.75
C MET A 1 8.83 49.19 -12.17
N THR A 2 8.47 50.45 -11.93
CA THR A 2 7.11 50.97 -12.17
C THR A 2 6.87 51.43 -13.62
N SER A 3 7.92 51.72 -14.39
CA SER A 3 7.80 51.99 -15.83
C SER A 3 8.98 51.42 -16.61
N LEU A 4 8.70 50.98 -17.84
CA LEU A 4 9.70 50.59 -18.83
C LEU A 4 9.47 51.39 -20.12
N SER A 5 10.57 51.78 -20.78
CA SER A 5 10.52 52.45 -22.08
C SER A 5 11.62 51.94 -23.01
N PHE A 6 11.27 51.74 -24.29
CA PHE A 6 12.15 51.18 -25.31
C PHE A 6 12.40 52.15 -26.47
N LEU A 7 13.54 52.02 -27.14
CA LEU A 7 13.90 52.88 -28.27
C LEU A 7 13.31 52.34 -29.59
N PRO A 8 13.03 53.18 -30.60
CA PRO A 8 12.13 52.86 -31.71
C PRO A 8 12.58 51.80 -32.72
N ASN A 9 13.77 51.20 -32.60
CA ASN A 9 14.36 50.35 -33.65
C ASN A 9 14.78 48.93 -33.21
N ASP A 10 14.39 48.46 -32.03
CA ASP A 10 14.60 47.05 -31.65
C ASP A 10 13.39 46.17 -32.02
N LEU A 11 13.44 45.58 -33.21
CA LEU A 11 12.47 44.60 -33.73
C LEU A 11 12.51 43.22 -33.03
N SER A 12 13.15 43.10 -31.87
CA SER A 12 13.22 41.86 -31.05
C SER A 12 12.04 41.71 -30.06
N TYR A 13 10.87 42.19 -30.49
CA TYR A 13 9.78 42.72 -29.67
C TYR A 13 8.84 41.68 -29.01
N ALA A 14 9.24 40.42 -28.79
CA ALA A 14 8.31 39.44 -28.19
C ALA A 14 8.91 38.30 -27.36
N ILE A 15 10.24 38.10 -27.31
CA ILE A 15 10.81 36.84 -26.81
C ILE A 15 11.66 37.00 -25.52
N ASN A 16 12.00 38.22 -25.09
CA ASN A 16 12.83 38.44 -23.89
C ASN A 16 12.13 39.26 -22.82
N ILE A 17 10.90 38.89 -22.47
CA ILE A 17 10.25 39.37 -21.24
C ILE A 17 10.75 38.50 -20.09
N SER A 18 11.50 39.09 -19.14
CA SER A 18 11.91 38.38 -17.94
C SER A 18 10.75 38.34 -16.94
N PRO A 19 10.74 37.39 -15.98
CA PRO A 19 9.71 37.35 -14.93
C PRO A 19 9.55 38.64 -14.11
N ALA A 20 10.58 39.51 -14.09
CA ALA A 20 10.54 40.79 -13.38
C ALA A 20 9.69 41.86 -14.09
N ASP A 21 9.37 41.66 -15.38
CA ASP A 21 8.61 42.61 -16.20
C ASP A 21 7.09 42.47 -16.02
N PHE A 22 6.63 41.37 -15.40
CA PHE A 22 5.22 41.14 -15.05
C PHE A 22 4.66 42.08 -13.97
N ALA A 23 5.54 42.87 -13.32
CA ALA A 23 5.15 43.88 -12.33
C ALA A 23 5.12 45.31 -12.91
N CYS A 24 5.29 45.48 -14.22
CA CYS A 24 5.30 46.80 -14.87
C CYS A 24 3.87 47.37 -15.00
N GLU A 25 3.67 48.62 -14.59
CA GLU A 25 2.36 49.29 -14.65
C GLU A 25 2.18 50.10 -15.94
N CYS A 26 3.28 50.52 -16.58
CA CYS A 26 3.29 51.32 -17.81
C CYS A 26 4.44 50.92 -18.74
N ILE A 27 4.13 50.68 -20.02
CA ILE A 27 5.10 50.44 -21.09
C ILE A 27 5.01 51.61 -22.09
N ASP A 28 6.13 52.29 -22.36
CA ASP A 28 6.22 53.42 -23.30
C ASP A 28 5.18 54.54 -23.04
N GLY A 29 4.86 54.76 -21.76
CA GLY A 29 3.88 55.77 -21.33
C GLY A 29 2.42 55.35 -21.50
N ILE A 30 2.14 54.13 -21.98
CA ILE A 30 0.81 53.55 -22.06
C ILE A 30 0.59 52.64 -20.82
N PRO A 31 -0.47 52.86 -20.02
CA PRO A 31 -0.78 51.99 -18.90
C PRO A 31 -1.12 50.59 -19.38
N VAL A 32 -0.48 49.58 -18.78
CA VAL A 32 -0.76 48.18 -19.09
C VAL A 32 -2.04 47.79 -18.39
N VAL A 33 -3.08 47.47 -19.17
CA VAL A 33 -4.29 46.85 -18.63
C VAL A 33 -3.91 45.42 -18.26
N LYS A 34 -3.86 45.12 -16.95
CA LYS A 34 -3.73 43.73 -16.49
C LYS A 34 -5.00 43.01 -16.92
N GLU A 35 -4.91 42.18 -17.95
CA GLU A 35 -5.97 41.20 -18.20
C GLU A 35 -6.16 40.40 -16.90
N GLU A 36 -7.42 40.16 -16.52
CA GLU A 36 -7.74 39.26 -15.43
C GLU A 36 -6.95 37.98 -15.66
N THR A 37 -6.09 37.64 -14.70
CA THR A 37 -5.25 36.45 -14.74
C THR A 37 -6.14 35.30 -15.19
N LEU A 38 -5.83 34.74 -16.36
CA LEU A 38 -6.57 33.62 -16.90
C LEU A 38 -6.22 32.42 -16.00
N ASN A 39 -6.96 32.30 -14.90
CA ASN A 39 -6.74 31.28 -13.89
C ASN A 39 -7.14 29.95 -14.50
N PHE A 40 -6.15 29.17 -14.93
CA PHE A 40 -6.34 27.82 -15.47
C PHE A 40 -6.82 26.81 -14.42
N GLY A 41 -7.24 27.26 -13.22
CA GLY A 41 -7.60 26.39 -12.11
C GLY A 41 -6.43 25.55 -11.58
N LEU A 42 -5.21 25.85 -12.03
CA LEU A 42 -3.96 25.25 -11.56
C LEU A 42 -3.32 26.05 -10.41
N ASP A 43 -3.98 27.14 -10.00
CA ASP A 43 -3.67 27.85 -8.76
C ASP A 43 -4.05 26.95 -7.58
N GLU A 44 -3.21 25.96 -7.28
CA GLU A 44 -2.90 25.67 -5.88
C GLU A 44 -2.46 27.00 -5.30
N SER A 45 -3.42 27.68 -4.68
CA SER A 45 -3.34 29.08 -4.28
C SER A 45 -2.24 29.26 -3.26
N ALA A 46 -0.97 29.35 -3.67
CA ALA A 46 0.23 29.37 -2.84
C ALA A 46 -0.06 28.78 -1.46
N VAL A 47 -0.53 27.52 -1.45
CA VAL A 47 -1.08 26.94 -0.24
C VAL A 47 0.12 26.77 0.64
N SER A 48 0.33 27.70 1.57
CA SER A 48 1.34 27.53 2.60
C SER A 48 1.13 26.11 3.12
N ALA A 49 2.19 25.32 3.22
CA ALA A 49 2.10 23.87 3.48
C ALA A 49 1.17 23.49 4.66
N ALA A 50 0.79 24.46 5.49
CA ALA A 50 -0.23 24.41 6.54
C ALA A 50 -1.70 24.17 6.10
N GLN A 51 -2.07 24.24 4.81
CA GLN A 51 -3.48 24.04 4.39
C GLN A 51 -3.75 22.73 3.63
N ILE A 52 -2.79 21.79 3.59
CA ILE A 52 -3.10 20.42 3.13
C ILE A 52 -3.90 19.73 4.23
N ASN A 53 -5.20 19.57 4.00
CA ASN A 53 -6.08 18.82 4.90
C ASN A 53 -5.84 17.32 4.72
N TRP A 54 -4.81 16.79 5.38
CA TRP A 54 -4.52 15.36 5.37
C TRP A 54 -5.68 14.57 5.99
N PRO A 55 -6.02 13.37 5.47
CA PRO A 55 -6.94 12.48 6.14
C PRO A 55 -6.51 12.25 7.59
N PRO A 56 -7.45 12.17 8.54
CA PRO A 56 -7.10 11.91 9.93
C PRO A 56 -6.40 10.56 10.05
N ALA A 57 -5.36 10.49 10.88
CA ALA A 57 -4.75 9.22 11.24
C ALA A 57 -5.73 8.42 12.10
N LEU A 58 -6.11 7.24 11.60
CA LEU A 58 -6.99 6.29 12.30
C LEU A 58 -6.17 5.14 12.87
N GLY A 59 -6.79 4.35 13.76
CA GLY A 59 -6.23 3.11 14.27
C GLY A 59 -6.17 2.00 13.22
N SER A 60 -6.14 0.75 13.71
CA SER A 60 -6.02 -0.45 12.87
C SER A 60 -7.13 -0.56 11.82
N PHE A 61 -6.77 -0.81 10.55
CA PHE A 61 -7.73 -1.11 9.50
C PHE A 61 -7.95 -2.62 9.34
N LEU A 62 -9.07 -3.11 9.90
CA LEU A 62 -9.48 -4.52 9.87
C LEU A 62 -10.78 -4.65 9.06
N VAL A 63 -10.74 -5.41 7.97
CA VAL A 63 -11.81 -5.48 6.96
C VAL A 63 -13.15 -5.97 7.52
N ASN A 64 -13.13 -6.94 8.43
CA ASN A 64 -14.32 -7.50 9.10
C ASN A 64 -13.96 -8.15 10.45
N ASP A 65 -14.96 -8.35 11.30
CA ASP A 65 -14.78 -8.85 12.68
C ASP A 65 -14.28 -10.32 12.74
N GLU A 66 -14.72 -11.20 11.83
CA GLU A 66 -14.25 -12.60 11.81
C GLU A 66 -12.74 -12.68 11.56
N LEU A 67 -12.27 -11.96 10.54
CA LEU A 67 -10.86 -11.91 10.17
C LEU A 67 -10.04 -11.19 11.23
N LYS A 68 -10.60 -10.13 11.85
CA LYS A 68 -10.00 -9.46 13.00
C LYS A 68 -9.73 -10.45 14.15
N ASP A 69 -10.74 -11.21 14.57
CA ASP A 69 -10.58 -12.14 15.70
C ASP A 69 -9.60 -13.27 15.38
N LEU A 70 -9.54 -13.70 14.12
CA LEU A 70 -8.55 -14.66 13.65
C LEU A 70 -7.12 -14.09 13.71
N LEU A 71 -6.90 -12.89 13.18
CA LEU A 71 -5.58 -12.26 13.14
C LEU A 71 -5.09 -11.88 14.54
N ILE A 72 -5.97 -11.35 15.40
CA ILE A 72 -5.62 -11.01 16.78
C ILE A 72 -5.14 -12.26 17.52
N ARG A 73 -5.89 -13.37 17.45
CA ARG A 73 -5.46 -14.64 18.08
C ARG A 73 -4.14 -15.13 17.54
N PHE A 74 -3.98 -15.14 16.21
CA PHE A 74 -2.74 -15.56 15.58
C PHE A 74 -1.54 -14.72 16.05
N PHE A 75 -1.65 -13.39 16.05
CA PHE A 75 -0.54 -12.53 16.44
C PHE A 75 -0.26 -12.57 17.95
N MET A 76 -1.28 -12.69 18.80
CA MET A 76 -1.08 -12.89 20.24
C MET A 76 -0.28 -14.18 20.51
N GLU A 77 -0.66 -15.29 19.87
CA GLU A 77 0.08 -16.55 19.99
C GLU A 77 1.50 -16.43 19.41
N TYR A 78 1.62 -15.85 18.22
CA TYR A 78 2.91 -15.64 17.54
C TYR A 78 3.88 -14.83 18.41
N TYR A 79 3.47 -13.67 18.93
CA TYR A 79 4.33 -12.82 19.75
C TYR A 79 4.57 -13.39 21.15
N SER A 80 3.62 -14.18 21.71
CA SER A 80 3.88 -14.93 22.95
C SER A 80 5.02 -15.95 22.78
N CYS A 81 5.11 -16.59 21.62
CA CYS A 81 6.24 -17.47 21.28
C CYS A 81 7.50 -16.68 20.97
N PHE A 82 7.37 -15.54 20.29
CA PHE A 82 8.50 -14.70 19.87
C PHE A 82 9.25 -14.06 21.04
N ASP A 83 8.54 -13.59 22.06
CA ASP A 83 9.11 -12.87 23.21
C ASP A 83 9.26 -13.72 24.47
N SER A 84 8.97 -15.01 24.40
CA SER A 84 9.13 -15.91 25.54
C SER A 84 10.57 -15.87 26.06
N THR A 85 10.70 -15.90 27.39
CA THR A 85 11.99 -15.94 28.08
C THR A 85 12.67 -17.30 27.98
N GLU A 86 11.91 -18.34 27.64
CA GLU A 86 12.39 -19.70 27.42
C GLU A 86 13.05 -19.85 26.04
N THR A 87 14.28 -20.36 26.03
CA THR A 87 15.12 -20.41 24.83
C THR A 87 14.54 -21.27 23.69
N SER A 88 13.70 -22.26 23.99
CA SER A 88 13.05 -23.15 23.01
C SER A 88 11.75 -22.60 22.43
N HIS A 89 11.22 -21.47 22.92
CA HIS A 89 9.87 -21.05 22.53
C HIS A 89 9.78 -20.43 21.14
N ARG A 90 10.83 -19.77 20.65
CA ARG A 90 10.90 -19.37 19.23
C ARG A 90 10.91 -20.57 18.28
N GLU A 91 11.30 -21.76 18.75
CA GLU A 91 11.21 -22.99 17.95
C GLU A 91 9.75 -23.36 17.62
N LYS A 92 8.79 -22.98 18.47
CA LYS A 92 7.35 -23.19 18.19
C LYS A 92 6.88 -22.41 16.96
N LEU A 93 7.56 -21.32 16.60
CA LEU A 93 7.28 -20.56 15.38
C LEU A 93 7.51 -21.41 14.11
N LEU A 94 8.18 -22.55 14.20
CA LEU A 94 8.36 -23.47 13.07
C LEU A 94 7.03 -23.87 12.43
N HIS A 95 5.96 -23.97 13.23
CA HIS A 95 4.61 -24.29 12.75
C HIS A 95 3.88 -23.10 12.12
N ALA A 96 4.33 -21.86 12.40
CA ALA A 96 3.78 -20.66 11.80
C ALA A 96 4.32 -20.42 10.37
N TYR A 97 5.46 -21.00 10.01
CA TYR A 97 6.08 -20.87 8.68
C TYR A 97 6.02 -22.17 7.87
N THR A 98 6.05 -22.05 6.55
CA THR A 98 6.09 -23.14 5.57
C THR A 98 7.51 -23.42 5.06
N LYS A 99 7.68 -24.49 4.28
CA LYS A 99 8.95 -24.82 3.59
C LYS A 99 9.33 -23.79 2.53
N THR A 100 8.36 -23.01 2.04
CA THR A 100 8.55 -22.00 1.00
C THR A 100 8.58 -20.58 1.55
N SER A 101 8.36 -20.38 2.85
CA SER A 101 8.33 -19.07 3.46
C SER A 101 9.61 -18.28 3.22
N LEU A 102 9.47 -16.96 3.09
CA LEU A 102 10.59 -16.04 2.95
C LEU A 102 10.58 -15.02 4.09
N PHE A 103 11.74 -14.80 4.69
CA PHE A 103 11.95 -13.73 5.67
C PHE A 103 13.05 -12.78 5.20
N SER A 104 12.83 -11.47 5.36
CA SER A 104 13.87 -10.45 5.20
C SER A 104 13.76 -9.37 6.27
N LEU A 105 14.90 -8.88 6.74
CA LEU A 105 15.01 -7.81 7.72
C LEU A 105 15.58 -6.57 7.03
N THR A 106 15.03 -5.40 7.30
CA THR A 106 15.68 -4.11 7.05
C THR A 106 15.88 -3.41 8.39
N ALA A 107 17.13 -3.13 8.74
CA ALA A 107 17.46 -2.43 9.97
C ALA A 107 18.06 -1.06 9.64
N ASP A 108 17.39 0.00 10.12
CA ASP A 108 17.92 1.36 10.17
C ASP A 108 18.30 1.67 11.62
N VAL A 109 19.39 1.06 12.04
CA VAL A 109 19.84 1.08 13.43
C VAL A 109 21.23 1.68 13.56
N SER A 110 21.42 2.42 14.65
CA SER A 110 22.72 2.98 15.03
C SER A 110 23.00 2.67 16.49
N TYR A 111 24.27 2.73 16.87
CA TYR A 111 24.69 2.56 18.25
C TYR A 111 25.51 3.75 18.72
N SER A 112 25.36 4.08 20.00
CA SER A 112 26.05 5.14 20.71
C SER A 112 27.31 4.62 21.42
N THR A 113 28.21 5.53 21.79
CA THR A 113 29.33 5.22 22.70
C THR A 113 28.86 4.88 24.12
N ARG A 114 27.63 5.29 24.47
CA ARG A 114 26.98 4.97 25.75
C ARG A 114 26.44 3.54 25.80
N ASP A 115 26.25 2.91 24.64
CA ASP A 115 25.71 1.55 24.57
C ASP A 115 26.76 0.54 25.02
N SER A 116 26.32 -0.45 25.79
CA SER A 116 27.21 -1.52 26.23
C SER A 116 27.67 -2.38 25.05
N LEU A 117 28.78 -3.11 25.24
CA LEU A 117 29.33 -3.95 24.18
C LEU A 117 28.31 -4.98 23.65
N LYS A 118 27.44 -5.49 24.53
CA LYS A 118 26.36 -6.42 24.17
C LYS A 118 25.33 -5.76 23.26
N GLN A 119 24.83 -4.58 23.65
CA GLN A 119 23.86 -3.80 22.85
C GLN A 119 24.44 -3.42 21.48
N ARG A 120 25.67 -2.90 21.45
CA ARG A 120 26.37 -2.58 20.20
C ARG A 120 26.52 -3.78 19.28
N THR A 121 26.82 -4.95 19.84
CA THR A 121 26.94 -6.20 19.08
C THR A 121 25.59 -6.64 18.51
N ALA A 122 24.51 -6.55 19.28
CA ALA A 122 23.16 -6.87 18.82
C ALA A 122 22.69 -5.95 17.69
N LEU A 123 22.85 -4.64 17.86
CA LEU A 123 22.52 -3.63 16.84
C LEU A 123 23.35 -3.82 15.56
N ARG A 124 24.65 -4.12 15.71
CA ARG A 124 25.52 -4.45 14.57
C ARG A 124 25.06 -5.71 13.84
N ASN A 125 24.58 -6.74 14.55
CA ASN A 125 24.08 -7.96 13.92
C ASN A 125 22.80 -7.70 13.13
N LEU A 126 21.88 -6.89 13.67
CA LEU A 126 20.69 -6.43 12.93
C LEU A 126 21.09 -5.70 11.64
N TYR A 127 22.04 -4.77 11.72
CA TYR A 127 22.53 -4.04 10.56
C TYR A 127 23.21 -4.94 9.52
N ARG A 128 24.02 -5.92 9.96
CA ARG A 128 24.74 -6.85 9.06
C ARG A 128 23.80 -7.76 8.27
N ASP A 129 22.64 -8.08 8.83
CA ASP A 129 21.62 -8.90 8.21
C ASP A 129 20.53 -8.05 7.51
N SER A 130 20.71 -6.73 7.45
CA SER A 130 19.82 -5.78 6.78
C SER A 130 19.85 -5.94 5.25
N HIS A 131 18.68 -6.15 4.65
CA HIS A 131 18.47 -6.33 3.21
C HIS A 131 17.96 -5.02 2.55
N ASN A 132 18.77 -3.97 2.61
CA ASN A 132 18.46 -2.70 1.94
C ASN A 132 18.87 -2.76 0.45
N ILE A 133 17.88 -2.91 -0.44
CA ILE A 133 18.09 -3.04 -1.88
C ILE A 133 18.67 -1.78 -2.54
N VAL A 134 18.47 -0.59 -1.96
CA VAL A 134 19.09 0.66 -2.44
C VAL A 134 20.61 0.61 -2.22
N ARG A 135 21.06 -0.11 -1.18
CA ARG A 135 22.48 -0.31 -0.86
C ARG A 135 22.98 -1.70 -1.28
N ILE A 136 22.32 -2.36 -2.22
CA ILE A 136 22.61 -3.77 -2.56
C ILE A 136 24.01 -3.99 -3.14
N SER A 137 24.67 -2.95 -3.64
CA SER A 137 26.08 -2.99 -4.06
C SER A 137 27.01 -3.31 -2.89
N VAL A 138 26.74 -2.76 -1.70
CA VAL A 138 27.46 -3.03 -0.44
C VAL A 138 27.30 -4.50 -0.02
N TRP A 139 26.16 -5.09 -0.37
CA TRP A 139 25.75 -6.42 0.08
C TRP A 139 25.87 -7.51 -0.99
N LYS A 140 26.52 -7.22 -2.12
CA LYS A 140 26.56 -8.11 -3.29
C LYS A 140 27.05 -9.53 -2.95
N SER A 141 28.06 -9.64 -2.10
CA SER A 141 28.63 -10.94 -1.67
C SER A 141 27.79 -11.69 -0.64
N PHE A 142 26.70 -11.09 -0.15
CA PHE A 142 25.89 -11.62 0.95
C PHE A 142 24.41 -11.80 0.59
N ARG A 143 24.02 -11.56 -0.66
CA ARG A 143 22.61 -11.58 -1.10
C ARG A 143 21.87 -12.86 -0.69
N ASP A 144 22.49 -14.01 -0.88
CA ASP A 144 21.86 -15.31 -0.60
C ASP A 144 21.57 -15.55 0.88
N ARG A 145 22.31 -14.90 1.79
CA ARG A 145 22.08 -15.02 3.24
C ARG A 145 21.12 -13.98 3.81
N LEU A 146 20.82 -12.91 3.08
CA LEU A 146 19.99 -11.80 3.59
C LEU A 146 18.49 -12.11 3.52
N VAL A 147 18.08 -13.01 2.63
CA VAL A 147 16.73 -13.56 2.59
C VAL A 147 16.77 -14.98 3.16
N LYS A 148 16.08 -15.22 4.27
CA LYS A 148 16.00 -16.55 4.88
C LYS A 148 14.88 -17.32 4.19
N ARG A 149 15.17 -18.54 3.71
CA ARG A 149 14.25 -19.37 2.94
C ARG A 149 13.86 -20.61 3.71
N GLY A 150 12.56 -20.83 3.84
CA GLY A 150 11.96 -21.96 4.55
C GLY A 150 12.02 -21.81 6.07
N HIS A 151 11.00 -22.39 6.73
CA HIS A 151 10.78 -22.32 8.17
C HIS A 151 12.04 -22.58 9.02
N MET A 152 12.86 -23.58 8.69
CA MET A 152 14.08 -23.90 9.46
C MET A 152 15.07 -22.74 9.51
N ASN A 153 15.36 -22.10 8.37
CA ASN A 153 16.33 -21.01 8.30
C ASN A 153 15.78 -19.73 8.92
N ILE A 154 14.47 -19.49 8.76
CA ILE A 154 13.78 -18.34 9.37
C ILE A 154 13.85 -18.45 10.89
N VAL A 155 13.34 -19.56 11.44
CA VAL A 155 13.29 -19.77 12.89
C VAL A 155 14.68 -19.87 13.49
N GLY A 156 15.63 -20.50 12.81
CA GLY A 156 17.04 -20.51 13.22
C GLY A 156 17.61 -19.11 13.33
N HIS A 157 17.36 -18.24 12.34
CA HIS A 157 17.79 -16.84 12.38
C HIS A 157 17.10 -16.04 13.50
N LEU A 158 15.78 -16.16 13.64
CA LEU A 158 15.01 -15.49 14.71
C LEU A 158 15.45 -15.95 16.10
N SER A 159 15.85 -17.21 16.27
CA SER A 159 16.23 -17.76 17.58
C SER A 159 17.68 -17.45 17.97
N SER A 160 18.60 -17.46 17.00
CA SER A 160 20.04 -17.40 17.27
C SER A 160 20.71 -16.05 16.98
N VAL A 161 20.17 -15.28 16.04
CA VAL A 161 20.80 -14.03 15.55
C VAL A 161 19.98 -12.81 15.95
N PHE A 162 18.65 -12.89 15.82
CA PHE A 162 17.76 -11.81 16.21
C PHE A 162 17.77 -11.64 17.74
N PRO A 163 17.87 -10.41 18.26
CA PRO A 163 17.97 -10.17 19.69
C PRO A 163 16.73 -10.70 20.45
N ARG A 164 16.91 -10.95 21.74
CA ARG A 164 15.75 -11.16 22.63
C ARG A 164 14.99 -9.85 22.73
N THR A 165 13.69 -9.93 22.64
CA THR A 165 12.80 -8.77 22.61
C THR A 165 11.62 -8.96 23.53
N GLN A 166 10.96 -7.86 23.85
CA GLN A 166 9.60 -7.83 24.36
C GLN A 166 8.86 -6.74 23.61
N HIS A 167 7.83 -7.15 22.86
CA HIS A 167 6.92 -6.24 22.19
C HIS A 167 5.93 -5.67 23.19
N ASP A 168 5.39 -4.49 22.89
CA ASP A 168 4.27 -3.91 23.62
C ASP A 168 2.99 -4.04 22.78
N PRO A 169 2.11 -5.02 23.09
CA PRO A 169 0.85 -5.21 22.36
C PRO A 169 -0.09 -3.99 22.42
N SER A 170 0.03 -3.13 23.44
CA SER A 170 -0.81 -1.92 23.53
C SER A 170 -0.44 -0.86 22.50
N SER A 171 0.74 -0.99 21.89
CA SER A 171 1.25 -0.12 20.82
C SER A 171 0.97 -0.64 19.42
N PHE A 172 0.32 -1.81 19.29
CA PHE A 172 0.14 -2.45 17.98
C PHE A 172 -0.95 -1.79 17.14
N LEU A 173 -0.62 -1.54 15.87
CA LEU A 173 -1.56 -1.17 14.82
C LEU A 173 -1.47 -2.18 13.68
N LEU A 174 -2.59 -2.80 13.33
CA LEU A 174 -2.67 -3.84 12.30
C LEU A 174 -3.54 -3.38 11.13
N ASP A 175 -2.93 -3.25 9.96
CA ASP A 175 -3.62 -2.83 8.74
C ASP A 175 -3.64 -3.96 7.72
N ILE A 176 -4.83 -4.31 7.23
CA ILE A 176 -4.99 -5.27 6.14
C ILE A 176 -4.95 -4.52 4.82
N PHE A 177 -3.91 -4.76 4.01
CA PHE A 177 -3.74 -4.06 2.73
C PHE A 177 -4.19 -4.89 1.52
N PHE A 178 -4.39 -6.20 1.65
CA PHE A 178 -5.16 -6.99 0.67
C PHE A 178 -5.74 -8.27 1.28
N VAL A 179 -6.83 -8.77 0.68
CA VAL A 179 -7.32 -10.14 0.85
C VAL A 179 -7.65 -10.69 -0.53
N SER A 180 -7.11 -11.85 -0.88
CA SER A 180 -7.33 -12.49 -2.18
C SER A 180 -7.34 -14.01 -2.04
N GLY A 181 -8.52 -14.61 -2.17
CA GLY A 181 -8.72 -16.03 -1.86
C GLY A 181 -8.28 -16.35 -0.44
N ASP A 182 -7.36 -17.31 -0.29
CA ASP A 182 -6.78 -17.70 0.99
C ASP A 182 -5.61 -16.83 1.44
N LEU A 183 -5.18 -15.84 0.64
CA LEU A 183 -4.06 -14.97 0.99
C LEU A 183 -4.53 -13.68 1.66
N ILE A 184 -3.82 -13.30 2.73
CA ILE A 184 -4.08 -12.08 3.50
C ILE A 184 -2.76 -11.31 3.59
N GLY A 185 -2.74 -10.09 3.07
CA GLY A 185 -1.64 -9.14 3.24
C GLY A 185 -1.95 -8.19 4.38
N CYS A 186 -1.11 -8.19 5.42
CA CYS A 186 -1.28 -7.30 6.55
C CYS A 186 0.04 -6.71 7.04
N CYS A 187 -0.01 -5.51 7.60
CA CYS A 187 1.13 -4.78 8.15
C CYS A 187 0.89 -4.51 9.63
N MET A 188 1.82 -4.96 10.47
CA MET A 188 1.84 -4.71 11.90
C MET A 188 2.86 -3.61 12.21
N ASN A 189 2.43 -2.54 12.85
CA ASN A 189 3.30 -1.52 13.40
C ASN A 189 3.28 -1.62 14.93
N GLY A 190 4.39 -1.30 15.58
CA GLY A 190 4.43 -1.24 17.02
C GLY A 190 5.80 -0.90 17.58
N SER A 191 5.87 -0.93 18.90
CA SER A 191 7.11 -0.79 19.64
C SER A 191 7.56 -2.13 20.23
N LEU A 192 8.88 -2.27 20.36
CA LEU A 192 9.50 -3.37 21.07
C LEU A 192 10.74 -2.87 21.81
N LYS A 193 11.13 -3.58 22.86
CA LYS A 193 12.42 -3.37 23.51
C LYS A 193 13.30 -4.58 23.35
N MET A 194 14.58 -4.36 23.16
CA MET A 194 15.60 -5.41 23.21
C MET A 194 15.94 -5.70 24.68
N ILE A 195 15.81 -6.96 25.09
CA ILE A 195 16.11 -7.39 26.45
C ILE A 195 17.54 -7.94 26.49
N SER A 196 18.36 -7.38 27.38
CA SER A 196 19.67 -7.92 27.72
C SER A 196 19.88 -7.89 29.23
N THR A 197 20.15 -9.04 29.84
CA THR A 197 20.34 -9.16 31.29
C THR A 197 21.47 -8.26 31.79
N GLY A 198 21.15 -7.40 32.76
CA GLY A 198 22.09 -6.48 33.39
C GLY A 198 22.41 -5.23 32.58
N GLU A 199 21.68 -4.97 31.49
CA GLU A 199 21.84 -3.80 30.63
C GLU A 199 20.55 -2.98 30.60
N PRO A 200 20.63 -1.66 30.35
CA PRO A 200 19.43 -0.85 30.09
C PRO A 200 18.65 -1.37 28.87
N ASP A 201 17.34 -1.14 28.88
CA ASP A 201 16.50 -1.48 27.74
C ASP A 201 16.80 -0.55 26.55
N VAL A 202 16.83 -1.12 25.35
CA VAL A 202 16.93 -0.36 24.09
C VAL A 202 15.62 -0.49 23.34
N TYR A 203 14.95 0.62 23.12
CA TYR A 203 13.67 0.66 22.42
C TYR A 203 13.86 0.75 20.91
N LEU A 204 13.03 0.02 20.18
CA LEU A 204 12.92 0.07 18.73
C LEU A 204 11.46 0.25 18.34
N LEU A 205 11.24 0.93 17.21
CA LEU A 205 9.98 0.85 16.48
C LEU A 205 10.13 -0.16 15.35
N PHE A 206 9.07 -0.92 15.10
CA PHE A 206 9.03 -1.89 14.03
C PHE A 206 7.80 -1.72 13.14
N THR A 207 8.00 -2.07 11.87
CA THR A 207 6.94 -2.27 10.89
C THR A 207 7.16 -3.64 10.28
N ARG A 208 6.16 -4.52 10.33
CA ARG A 208 6.29 -5.91 9.88
C ARG A 208 5.15 -6.27 8.96
N SER A 209 5.47 -6.48 7.68
CA SER A 209 4.53 -6.88 6.66
C SER A 209 4.52 -8.40 6.53
N PHE A 210 3.34 -8.99 6.57
CA PHE A 210 3.11 -10.40 6.40
C PHE A 210 2.23 -10.66 5.17
N VAL A 211 2.57 -11.71 4.44
CA VAL A 211 1.62 -12.42 3.58
C VAL A 211 1.30 -13.73 4.28
N LEU A 212 0.06 -13.84 4.75
CA LEU A 212 -0.46 -15.02 5.41
C LEU A 212 -1.28 -15.83 4.41
N ARG A 213 -1.31 -17.15 4.59
CA ARG A 213 -2.22 -18.06 3.90
C ARG A 213 -3.14 -18.72 4.92
N ARG A 214 -4.43 -18.72 4.63
CA ARG A 214 -5.43 -19.51 5.36
C ARG A 214 -5.30 -20.98 4.97
N VAL A 215 -5.00 -21.82 5.95
CA VAL A 215 -4.83 -23.28 5.78
C VAL A 215 -6.10 -24.02 6.21
N THR A 216 -6.75 -23.53 7.26
CA THR A 216 -8.05 -23.99 7.74
C THR A 216 -8.89 -22.79 8.17
N ALA A 217 -10.14 -22.98 8.56
CA ALA A 217 -10.99 -21.90 9.06
C ALA A 217 -10.32 -21.06 10.16
N GLN A 218 -9.49 -21.69 10.99
CA GLN A 218 -8.82 -21.06 12.14
C GLN A 218 -7.29 -21.06 12.05
N GLY A 219 -6.72 -21.69 11.02
CA GLY A 219 -5.27 -21.88 10.87
C GLY A 219 -4.69 -20.95 9.81
N LEU A 220 -3.64 -20.22 10.19
CA LEU A 220 -2.85 -19.37 9.30
C LEU A 220 -1.41 -19.87 9.25
N CYS A 221 -0.77 -19.74 8.10
CA CYS A 221 0.68 -19.85 7.96
C CYS A 221 1.26 -18.62 7.26
N ILE A 222 2.52 -18.32 7.50
CA ILE A 222 3.22 -17.17 6.96
C ILE A 222 3.95 -17.60 5.69
N GLU A 223 3.66 -16.97 4.55
CA GLU A 223 4.37 -17.19 3.28
C GLU A 223 5.48 -16.16 3.06
N ASN A 224 5.22 -14.90 3.38
CA ASN A 224 6.23 -13.84 3.31
C ASN A 224 6.21 -13.01 4.59
N ASP A 225 7.40 -12.65 5.06
CA ASP A 225 7.61 -11.91 6.29
C ASP A 225 8.73 -10.89 6.06
N MET A 226 8.38 -9.62 6.11
CA MET A 226 9.31 -8.52 5.96
C MET A 226 9.26 -7.67 7.22
N MET A 227 10.38 -7.58 7.92
CA MET A 227 10.50 -6.81 9.14
C MET A 227 11.41 -5.60 8.93
N ASN A 228 10.94 -4.44 9.37
CA ASN A 228 11.69 -3.21 9.41
C ASN A 228 11.85 -2.80 10.88
N VAL A 229 13.06 -2.45 11.30
CA VAL A 229 13.35 -1.98 12.65
C VAL A 229 14.23 -0.74 12.63
N ARG A 230 14.00 0.16 13.59
CA ARG A 230 14.82 1.35 13.81
C ARG A 230 14.94 1.70 15.28
N ASN A 231 16.04 2.37 15.65
CA ASN A 231 16.15 2.98 16.98
C ASN A 231 15.09 4.07 17.15
N VAL A 232 14.68 4.28 18.40
CA VAL A 232 13.77 5.36 18.80
C VAL A 232 14.28 5.97 20.10
N SER A 233 14.22 7.30 20.23
CA SER A 233 14.49 7.95 21.52
C SER A 233 13.30 7.78 22.47
N GLU A 234 13.49 8.05 23.75
CA GLU A 234 12.38 7.96 24.71
C GLU A 234 11.28 8.99 24.41
N GLU A 235 11.65 10.20 24.00
CA GLU A 235 10.72 11.27 23.62
C GLU A 235 9.93 10.90 22.36
N GLU A 236 10.60 10.34 21.35
CA GLU A 236 9.95 9.88 20.13
C GLU A 236 9.02 8.69 20.40
N LEU A 237 9.41 7.78 21.30
CA LEU A 237 8.55 6.66 21.70
C LEU A 237 7.29 7.15 22.41
N GLN A 238 7.41 8.13 23.32
CA GLN A 238 6.25 8.75 23.98
C GLN A 238 5.32 9.45 22.98
N SER A 239 5.89 10.14 22.00
CA SER A 239 5.14 10.77 20.89
C SER A 239 4.41 9.73 20.04
N TYR A 240 5.07 8.62 19.71
CA TYR A 240 4.47 7.49 19.00
C TYR A 240 3.29 6.91 19.78
N THR A 241 3.47 6.59 21.07
CA THR A 241 2.41 6.05 21.93
C THR A 241 1.22 7.01 22.01
N THR A 242 1.46 8.31 22.14
CA THR A 242 0.40 9.32 22.14
C THR A 242 -0.37 9.34 20.81
N THR A 243 0.35 9.30 19.69
CA THR A 243 -0.24 9.24 18.35
C THR A 243 -1.11 7.99 18.17
N VAL A 244 -0.62 6.82 18.60
CA VAL A 244 -1.37 5.56 18.54
C VAL A 244 -2.65 5.65 19.39
N GLN A 245 -2.56 6.16 20.62
CA GLN A 245 -3.74 6.32 21.48
C GLN A 245 -4.77 7.28 20.88
N ASN A 246 -4.33 8.40 20.30
CA ASN A 246 -5.23 9.32 19.62
C ASN A 246 -5.91 8.67 18.40
N ALA A 247 -5.16 7.90 17.62
CA ALA A 247 -5.65 7.18 16.46
C ALA A 247 -6.68 6.09 16.83
N LEU A 248 -6.47 5.37 17.93
CA LEU A 248 -7.43 4.38 18.46
C LEU A 248 -8.72 5.01 18.98
N ASN A 249 -8.65 6.25 19.48
CA ASN A 249 -9.80 7.01 19.97
C ASN A 249 -10.53 7.79 18.86
N ALA A 250 -9.92 7.94 17.68
CA ALA A 250 -10.50 8.67 16.57
C ALA A 250 -11.68 7.89 15.97
N GLN A 251 -12.85 8.53 15.90
CA GLN A 251 -14.00 7.99 15.17
C GLN A 251 -13.77 8.14 13.66
N PRO A 252 -14.09 7.12 12.83
CA PRO A 252 -14.08 7.29 11.39
C PRO A 252 -15.14 8.32 11.01
N GLN A 253 -14.70 9.52 10.60
CA GLN A 253 -15.61 10.54 10.08
C GLN A 253 -16.08 10.10 8.69
N ILE A 254 -17.29 9.58 8.59
CA ILE A 254 -18.00 9.47 7.32
C ILE A 254 -18.41 10.90 6.93
N PRO A 255 -17.95 11.47 5.80
CA PRO A 255 -18.40 12.77 5.37
C PRO A 255 -19.91 12.77 5.17
N ALA A 256 -20.63 13.57 5.96
CA ALA A 256 -22.10 13.67 5.95
C ALA A 256 -22.68 14.40 4.71
N THR A 257 -21.93 14.57 3.63
CA THR A 257 -22.28 15.44 2.50
C THR A 257 -22.71 14.74 1.20
N VAL A 258 -22.83 13.41 1.16
CA VAL A 258 -23.36 12.70 -0.04
C VAL A 258 -24.90 12.78 -0.18
N ASN A 259 -25.62 13.41 0.75
CA ASN A 259 -27.08 13.46 0.76
C ASN A 259 -27.73 14.79 0.36
N GLN A 260 -27.07 15.66 -0.42
CA GLN A 260 -27.74 16.85 -0.97
C GLN A 260 -27.34 17.13 -2.42
N GLN A 261 -27.80 16.27 -3.35
CA GLN A 261 -28.02 16.66 -4.75
C GLN A 261 -28.95 15.67 -5.48
N MET A 262 -30.19 15.56 -4.99
CA MET A 262 -31.38 15.30 -5.83
C MET A 262 -32.64 15.51 -4.99
N GLY A 263 -32.99 16.77 -4.78
CA GLY A 263 -34.33 17.14 -4.38
C GLY A 263 -35.19 17.38 -5.62
N GLN A 264 -36.44 16.91 -5.54
CA GLN A 264 -37.55 17.04 -6.51
C GLN A 264 -37.51 15.93 -7.57
N ILE A 265 -38.44 14.97 -7.60
CA ILE A 265 -39.87 15.17 -7.86
C ILE A 265 -40.76 14.17 -7.09
N SER A 266 -41.77 14.73 -6.41
CA SER A 266 -43.13 14.28 -6.10
C SER A 266 -43.50 12.78 -6.00
N THR A 267 -44.01 12.40 -4.83
CA THR A 267 -45.01 11.33 -4.62
C THR A 267 -46.36 11.68 -5.28
N PRO A 268 -47.16 10.68 -5.72
CA PRO A 268 -48.24 10.22 -4.84
C PRO A 268 -48.43 8.69 -4.78
N SER A 269 -49.04 8.29 -3.66
CA SER A 269 -49.54 6.98 -3.23
C SER A 269 -50.25 6.11 -4.28
N THR A 270 -50.05 4.78 -4.27
CA THR A 270 -51.04 3.77 -3.79
C THR A 270 -50.44 2.35 -3.81
N SER A 271 -50.96 1.53 -2.90
CA SER A 271 -50.70 0.12 -2.63
C SER A 271 -50.65 -0.83 -3.84
N THR A 272 -49.68 -1.74 -3.86
CA THR A 272 -49.85 -3.19 -4.12
C THR A 272 -48.54 -3.94 -3.78
N PRO A 273 -48.60 -5.14 -3.19
CA PRO A 273 -47.41 -5.91 -2.82
C PRO A 273 -46.91 -6.68 -4.04
N VAL A 274 -45.66 -6.49 -4.44
CA VAL A 274 -45.06 -7.31 -5.50
C VAL A 274 -43.73 -7.89 -5.03
N ASN A 275 -43.77 -9.20 -4.87
CA ASN A 275 -42.71 -10.18 -4.64
C ASN A 275 -41.26 -9.67 -4.79
N LEU A 276 -40.51 -9.72 -3.68
CA LEU A 276 -39.07 -9.84 -3.71
C LEU A 276 -38.69 -11.19 -4.32
N VAL A 277 -38.39 -11.20 -5.61
CA VAL A 277 -37.45 -12.18 -6.15
C VAL A 277 -36.07 -11.66 -5.79
N SER A 278 -35.47 -12.28 -4.78
CA SER A 278 -34.10 -12.08 -4.35
C SER A 278 -33.17 -12.40 -5.52
N GLN A 279 -32.58 -11.39 -6.17
CA GLN A 279 -31.34 -11.60 -6.89
C GLN A 279 -30.22 -11.75 -5.86
N PRO A 280 -29.38 -12.80 -5.95
CA PRO A 280 -28.26 -12.95 -5.05
C PRO A 280 -27.33 -11.75 -5.26
N ALA A 281 -26.93 -11.08 -4.16
CA ALA A 281 -25.90 -10.05 -4.19
C ALA A 281 -24.61 -10.68 -4.76
N GLN A 282 -24.36 -10.50 -6.05
CA GLN A 282 -23.15 -10.98 -6.70
C GLN A 282 -22.02 -10.04 -6.29
N SER A 283 -20.90 -10.61 -5.83
CA SER A 283 -19.69 -9.85 -5.50
C SER A 283 -19.24 -8.99 -6.71
N PRO A 284 -18.79 -7.74 -6.49
CA PRO A 284 -18.22 -6.87 -7.53
C PRO A 284 -17.23 -7.56 -8.47
N VAL A 285 -16.41 -8.47 -7.93
CA VAL A 285 -15.42 -9.25 -8.70
C VAL A 285 -16.10 -10.28 -9.60
N ALA A 286 -17.14 -10.96 -9.12
CA ALA A 286 -17.87 -11.96 -9.91
C ALA A 286 -18.59 -11.32 -11.11
N MET A 287 -19.14 -10.12 -10.92
CA MET A 287 -19.72 -9.33 -12.01
C MET A 287 -18.65 -8.91 -13.04
N GLY A 288 -17.47 -8.50 -12.56
CA GLY A 288 -16.32 -8.16 -13.39
C GLY A 288 -15.82 -9.34 -14.22
N GLU A 289 -15.69 -10.53 -13.62
CA GLU A 289 -15.30 -11.76 -14.32
C GLU A 289 -16.33 -12.17 -15.38
N LEU A 290 -17.62 -12.07 -15.05
CA LEU A 290 -18.70 -12.38 -15.99
C LEU A 290 -18.67 -11.43 -17.19
N LEU A 291 -18.56 -10.12 -16.96
CA LEU A 291 -18.51 -9.12 -18.02
C LEU A 291 -17.25 -9.29 -18.88
N SER A 292 -16.09 -9.52 -18.26
CA SER A 292 -14.82 -9.79 -18.92
C SER A 292 -14.85 -11.06 -19.79
N ARG A 293 -15.64 -12.07 -19.40
CA ARG A 293 -15.81 -13.30 -20.17
C ARG A 293 -16.69 -13.09 -21.40
N GLU A 294 -17.78 -12.32 -21.26
CA GLU A 294 -18.74 -12.12 -22.35
C GLU A 294 -18.30 -11.09 -23.39
N THR A 295 -17.56 -10.07 -22.98
CA THR A 295 -17.12 -8.97 -23.85
C THR A 295 -15.70 -9.14 -24.37
N ASN A 296 -14.99 -10.18 -23.92
CA ASN A 296 -13.56 -10.39 -24.16
C ASN A 296 -12.64 -9.25 -23.65
N LEU A 297 -13.16 -8.35 -22.83
CA LEU A 297 -12.37 -7.34 -22.14
C LEU A 297 -11.40 -7.98 -21.14
N ARG A 298 -10.27 -7.35 -20.90
CA ARG A 298 -9.46 -7.69 -19.71
C ARG A 298 -10.23 -7.36 -18.44
N LEU A 299 -9.90 -8.04 -17.35
CA LEU A 299 -10.67 -7.93 -16.11
C LEU A 299 -10.66 -6.50 -15.57
N GLU A 300 -9.53 -5.81 -15.66
CA GLU A 300 -9.37 -4.42 -15.25
C GLU A 300 -10.32 -3.46 -16.00
N TRP A 301 -10.54 -3.68 -17.30
CA TRP A 301 -11.43 -2.85 -18.13
C TRP A 301 -12.91 -3.21 -17.94
N ALA A 302 -13.21 -4.48 -17.68
CA ALA A 302 -14.55 -4.90 -17.29
C ALA A 302 -14.95 -4.31 -15.92
N MET A 303 -14.03 -4.29 -14.94
CA MET A 303 -14.26 -3.66 -13.65
C MET A 303 -14.46 -2.14 -13.78
N LYS A 304 -13.64 -1.46 -14.59
CA LYS A 304 -13.80 -0.03 -14.86
C LYS A 304 -15.14 0.29 -15.53
N CYS A 305 -15.58 -0.56 -16.46
CA CYS A 305 -16.88 -0.41 -17.12
C CYS A 305 -18.05 -0.56 -16.14
N LEU A 306 -17.95 -1.49 -15.17
CA LEU A 306 -18.94 -1.64 -14.10
C LEU A 306 -18.95 -0.43 -13.17
N GLU A 307 -17.78 0.05 -12.77
CA GLU A 307 -17.63 1.23 -11.91
C GLU A 307 -18.28 2.47 -12.55
N ASP A 308 -17.99 2.74 -13.83
CA ASP A 308 -18.52 3.88 -14.58
C ASP A 308 -20.05 3.81 -14.80
N ASN A 309 -20.63 2.62 -14.65
CA ASN A 309 -22.07 2.38 -14.82
C ASN A 309 -22.77 2.01 -13.49
N GLY A 310 -22.20 2.43 -12.36
CA GLY A 310 -22.83 2.30 -11.05
C GLY A 310 -23.02 0.85 -10.59
N TRP A 311 -22.12 -0.04 -11.00
CA TRP A 311 -22.13 -1.48 -10.72
C TRP A 311 -23.38 -2.22 -11.22
N GLN A 312 -24.10 -1.64 -12.18
CA GLN A 312 -25.24 -2.25 -12.84
C GLN A 312 -24.77 -3.05 -14.06
N TYR A 313 -24.79 -4.38 -13.96
CA TYR A 313 -24.23 -5.28 -14.98
C TYR A 313 -24.80 -5.04 -16.39
N ASP A 314 -26.13 -4.99 -16.53
CA ASP A 314 -26.78 -4.81 -17.83
C ASP A 314 -26.48 -3.44 -18.43
N ASN A 315 -26.38 -2.40 -17.60
CA ASN A 315 -26.02 -1.06 -18.05
C ASN A 315 -24.58 -1.00 -18.54
N ALA A 316 -23.64 -1.58 -17.79
CA ALA A 316 -22.23 -1.65 -18.17
C ALA A 316 -22.04 -2.40 -19.50
N LYS A 317 -22.69 -3.56 -19.64
CA LYS A 317 -22.64 -4.36 -20.87
C LYS A 317 -23.19 -3.59 -22.07
N ASN A 318 -24.35 -2.95 -21.93
CA ASN A 318 -24.96 -2.17 -23.01
C ASN A 318 -24.15 -0.92 -23.37
N ALA A 319 -23.56 -0.24 -22.38
CA ALA A 319 -22.68 0.91 -22.61
C ALA A 319 -21.42 0.50 -23.38
N PHE A 320 -20.81 -0.63 -23.01
CA PHE A 320 -19.67 -1.18 -23.74
C PHE A 320 -20.02 -1.56 -25.18
N LEU A 321 -21.13 -2.25 -25.41
CA LEU A 321 -21.56 -2.64 -26.77
C LEU A 321 -21.79 -1.42 -27.67
N ARG A 322 -22.37 -0.33 -27.14
CA ARG A 322 -22.51 0.92 -27.90
C ARG A 322 -21.16 1.53 -28.27
N LEU A 323 -20.19 1.55 -27.36
CA LEU A 323 -18.85 2.06 -27.64
C LEU A 323 -18.15 1.20 -28.70
N LEU A 324 -18.36 -0.12 -28.66
CA LEU A 324 -17.83 -1.07 -29.64
C LEU A 324 -18.42 -0.82 -31.03
N GLU A 325 -19.74 -0.61 -31.13
CA GLU A 325 -20.42 -0.25 -32.39
C GLU A 325 -19.95 1.09 -32.96
N GLN A 326 -19.64 2.05 -32.09
CA GLN A 326 -19.14 3.37 -32.49
C GLN A 326 -17.66 3.37 -32.88
N GLY A 327 -16.94 2.25 -32.73
CA GLY A 327 -15.50 2.18 -33.01
C GLY A 327 -14.63 2.93 -31.99
N ASN A 328 -15.19 3.33 -30.85
CA ASN A 328 -14.51 4.12 -29.82
C ASN A 328 -13.76 3.25 -28.79
N VAL A 329 -13.50 1.99 -29.11
CA VAL A 329 -12.83 1.02 -28.23
C VAL A 329 -11.46 0.65 -28.81
N ILE A 330 -10.40 0.98 -28.08
CA ILE A 330 -9.01 0.69 -28.49
C ILE A 330 -8.66 -0.79 -28.26
N GLU A 331 -7.94 -1.41 -29.21
CA GLU A 331 -7.66 -2.86 -29.21
C GLU A 331 -6.98 -3.39 -27.94
N TYR A 332 -6.20 -2.54 -27.26
CA TYR A 332 -5.48 -2.90 -26.02
C TYR A 332 -6.40 -3.32 -24.86
N VAL A 333 -7.66 -2.86 -24.83
CA VAL A 333 -8.61 -3.19 -23.75
C VAL A 333 -9.11 -4.65 -23.79
N PHE A 334 -8.89 -5.34 -24.92
CA PHE A 334 -9.24 -6.74 -25.08
C PHE A 334 -8.14 -7.67 -24.57
N LYS A 335 -8.56 -8.89 -24.19
CA LYS A 335 -7.62 -9.99 -23.94
C LYS A 335 -6.90 -10.32 -25.25
N LYS A 336 -5.57 -10.42 -25.20
CA LYS A 336 -4.80 -10.95 -26.33
C LYS A 336 -5.31 -12.35 -26.65
N PRO A 337 -5.41 -12.75 -27.94
CA PRO A 337 -5.77 -14.11 -28.29
C PRO A 337 -4.80 -15.07 -27.59
N GLN A 338 -5.36 -15.96 -26.77
CA GLN A 338 -4.63 -17.02 -26.10
C GLN A 338 -4.15 -17.99 -27.18
N THR A 339 -2.99 -17.72 -27.78
CA THR A 339 -2.26 -18.76 -28.51
C THR A 339 -1.77 -19.74 -27.46
N SER A 340 -2.47 -20.88 -27.36
CA SER A 340 -2.12 -21.95 -26.43
C SER A 340 -0.62 -22.28 -26.55
N PRO A 341 0.12 -22.37 -25.43
CA PRO A 341 1.52 -22.79 -25.43
C PRO A 341 1.73 -24.17 -26.10
N PHE A 342 0.68 -24.99 -26.20
CA PHE A 342 0.72 -26.27 -26.88
C PHE A 342 0.90 -26.17 -28.41
N VAL A 343 0.56 -25.05 -29.05
CA VAL A 343 0.74 -24.89 -30.51
C VAL A 343 2.18 -24.46 -30.86
N ARG A 344 2.91 -23.81 -29.94
CA ARG A 344 4.33 -23.47 -30.15
C ARG A 344 5.26 -24.68 -30.05
N ILE A 345 4.89 -25.72 -29.29
CA ILE A 345 5.70 -26.93 -29.16
C ILE A 345 5.54 -27.88 -30.37
N LEU A 346 4.42 -27.82 -31.09
CA LEU A 346 4.24 -28.56 -32.34
C LEU A 346 4.97 -27.90 -33.53
N CYS A 347 5.01 -26.57 -33.63
CA CYS A 347 5.72 -25.90 -34.71
C CYS A 347 7.26 -25.92 -34.56
N LEU A 348 7.79 -26.04 -33.33
CA LEU A 348 9.25 -26.13 -33.11
C LEU A 348 9.82 -27.55 -33.28
N ASN A 349 9.01 -28.61 -33.18
CA ASN A 349 9.45 -29.99 -33.41
C ASN A 349 9.29 -30.45 -34.88
N LEU A 350 8.48 -29.77 -35.70
CA LEU A 350 8.38 -30.05 -37.14
C LEU A 350 9.49 -29.38 -37.99
N ILE A 351 10.26 -28.44 -37.42
CA ILE A 351 11.40 -27.80 -38.12
C ILE A 351 12.72 -28.56 -37.86
N ARG A 352 12.77 -29.49 -36.90
CA ARG A 352 13.96 -30.32 -36.62
C ARG A 352 14.04 -31.64 -37.40
N TYR A 353 13.06 -31.97 -38.24
CA TYR A 353 13.06 -33.19 -39.06
C TYR A 353 13.10 -32.95 -40.59
N SER A 354 13.37 -31.73 -41.04
CA SER A 354 13.56 -31.42 -42.48
C SER A 354 14.95 -30.88 -42.84
N PHE A 355 15.93 -31.00 -41.94
CA PHE A 355 17.35 -30.82 -42.24
C PHE A 355 18.18 -31.92 -41.57
N SER A 356 18.11 -33.12 -42.14
CA SER A 356 19.14 -34.17 -42.09
C SER A 356 18.98 -35.01 -43.35
#